data_AF-A0A6J0YFV8-F1
#
_entry.id   AF-A0A6J0YFV8-F1
#
_cell.length_a   1.000
_cell.length_b   1.000
_cell.length_c   1.000
_cell.angle_alpha   90.00
_cell.angle_beta   90.00
_cell.angle_gamma   90.00
#
_symmetry.space_group_name_H-M   'P 1'
#
loop_
_entity.id
_entity.type
_entity.pdbx_description
1 polymer ?
#
loop_
_entity_poly.entity_id
_entity_poly.type
_entity_poly.pdbx_seq_one_letter_code
_entity_poly.pdbx_strand_id
1 'polypeptide(L)'
;MHTHKCKLKPHEKIHIINAALALAARPKSQVVKKTMEMYKRTWENHIHVLTEAVDDITSIDDFLAVSESHILEDVNKCIIALRDQDADDLDRAAGAIRGRAARVAHIVSGEMDSYEPGAYTEGVMRNVNFLTST
;
A
#
# COMPACT_ATOMS: atom_id res chain seq x y z
N MET A 1 7.17 1.56 -23.02
CA MET A 1 6.96 0.40 -22.12
C MET A 1 5.90 0.67 -21.03
N HIS A 2 5.76 1.90 -20.51
CA HIS A 2 4.82 2.25 -19.44
C HIS A 2 3.31 2.17 -19.78
N THR A 3 2.93 2.30 -21.05
CA THR A 3 1.51 2.32 -21.48
C THR A 3 0.82 0.95 -21.48
N HIS A 4 1.54 -0.16 -21.32
CA HIS A 4 0.94 -1.51 -21.30
C HIS A 4 0.50 -1.94 -19.89
N LYS A 5 1.19 -1.48 -18.83
CA LYS A 5 0.85 -1.82 -17.43
C LYS A 5 -0.53 -1.28 -17.01
N CYS A 6 -0.97 -0.15 -17.58
CA CYS A 6 -2.26 0.48 -17.23
C CYS A 6 -3.48 -0.16 -17.94
N LYS A 7 -3.29 -0.93 -19.02
CA LYS A 7 -4.39 -1.49 -19.85
C LYS A 7 -4.98 -2.80 -19.33
N LEU A 8 -4.35 -3.46 -18.36
CA LEU A 8 -4.76 -4.80 -17.89
C LEU A 8 -6.02 -4.81 -16.99
N LYS A 9 -6.45 -3.65 -16.49
CA LYS A 9 -7.37 -3.52 -15.35
C LYS A 9 -8.79 -4.07 -15.49
N PRO A 10 -9.52 -3.97 -16.62
CA PRO A 10 -10.94 -4.33 -16.63
C PRO A 10 -11.19 -5.83 -16.62
N HIS A 11 -10.38 -6.62 -17.33
CA HIS A 11 -10.64 -8.04 -17.54
C HIS A 11 -10.27 -8.90 -16.31
N GLU A 12 -9.19 -8.58 -15.62
CA GLU A 12 -8.71 -9.32 -14.45
C GLU A 12 -9.60 -9.12 -13.23
N LYS A 13 -10.14 -7.91 -13.05
CA LYS A 13 -11.10 -7.62 -11.99
C LYS A 13 -12.32 -8.55 -12.10
N ILE A 14 -12.80 -8.79 -13.32
CA ILE A 14 -13.93 -9.69 -13.57
C ILE A 14 -13.58 -11.12 -13.18
N HIS A 15 -12.36 -11.60 -13.47
CA HIS A 15 -11.94 -12.95 -13.10
C HIS A 15 -11.89 -13.17 -11.58
N ILE A 16 -11.42 -12.18 -10.81
CA ILE A 16 -11.40 -12.25 -9.33
C ILE A 16 -12.82 -12.28 -8.77
N ILE A 17 -13.71 -11.42 -9.28
CA ILE A 17 -15.12 -11.40 -8.86
C ILE A 17 -15.78 -12.75 -9.15
N ASN A 18 -15.56 -13.30 -10.35
CA ASN A 18 -16.10 -14.60 -10.73
C ASN A 18 -15.56 -15.74 -9.86
N ALA A 19 -14.27 -15.72 -9.53
CA ALA A 19 -13.65 -16.70 -8.63
C ALA A 19 -14.22 -16.59 -7.20
N ALA A 20 -14.44 -15.37 -6.71
CA ALA A 20 -15.05 -15.13 -5.40
C ALA A 20 -16.50 -15.60 -5.36
N LEU A 21 -17.30 -15.31 -6.40
CA LEU A 21 -18.68 -15.79 -6.52
C LEU A 21 -18.73 -17.33 -6.57
N ALA A 22 -17.83 -17.96 -7.33
CA ALA A 22 -17.74 -19.42 -7.38
C ALA A 22 -17.36 -20.01 -6.00
N LEU A 23 -16.46 -19.35 -5.26
CA LEU A 23 -16.05 -19.78 -3.92
C LEU A 23 -17.20 -19.63 -2.92
N ALA A 24 -17.93 -18.52 -2.97
CA ALA A 24 -19.13 -18.30 -2.15
C ALA A 24 -20.21 -19.37 -2.41
N ALA A 25 -20.40 -19.75 -3.68
CA ALA A 25 -21.35 -20.81 -4.05
C ALA A 25 -20.87 -22.22 -3.65
N ARG A 26 -19.55 -22.47 -3.59
CA ARG A 26 -18.96 -23.79 -3.32
C ARG A 26 -17.79 -23.72 -2.34
N PRO A 27 -18.02 -23.33 -1.06
CA PRO A 27 -16.96 -23.01 -0.11
C PRO A 27 -16.12 -24.20 0.34
N LYS A 28 -16.61 -25.44 0.17
CA LYS A 28 -15.87 -26.67 0.50
C LYS A 28 -15.00 -27.19 -0.66
N SER A 29 -15.17 -26.66 -1.87
CA SER A 29 -14.44 -27.13 -3.05
C SER A 29 -12.98 -26.68 -3.02
N GLN A 30 -12.06 -27.64 -2.92
CA GLN A 30 -10.62 -27.36 -2.93
C GLN A 30 -10.14 -26.79 -4.27
N VAL A 31 -10.76 -27.20 -5.38
CA VAL A 31 -10.46 -26.66 -6.70
C VAL A 31 -10.77 -25.17 -6.75
N VAL A 32 -11.97 -24.78 -6.29
CA VAL A 32 -12.41 -23.38 -6.32
C VAL A 32 -11.60 -22.52 -5.33
N LYS A 33 -11.23 -23.06 -4.17
CA LYS A 33 -10.30 -22.39 -3.24
C LYS A 33 -8.96 -22.09 -3.91
N LYS A 34 -8.35 -23.08 -4.56
CA LYS A 34 -7.08 -22.91 -5.27
C LYS A 34 -7.20 -21.89 -6.41
N THR A 35 -8.31 -21.90 -7.14
CA THR A 35 -8.59 -20.91 -8.19
C THR A 35 -8.69 -19.49 -7.64
N MET A 36 -9.42 -19.29 -6.53
CA MET A 36 -9.52 -17.97 -5.89
C MET A 36 -8.16 -17.48 -5.40
N GLU A 37 -7.38 -18.34 -4.75
CA GLU A 37 -6.02 -18.01 -4.29
C GLU A 37 -5.08 -17.66 -5.44
N MET A 38 -5.17 -18.37 -6.57
CA MET A 38 -4.40 -18.04 -7.77
C MET A 38 -4.74 -16.62 -8.25
N TYR A 39 -6.02 -16.30 -8.45
CA TYR A 39 -6.43 -14.97 -8.91
C TYR A 39 -6.12 -13.86 -7.92
N LYS A 40 -6.23 -14.13 -6.61
CA LYS A 40 -5.82 -13.20 -5.56
C LYS A 40 -4.34 -12.83 -5.69
N ARG A 41 -3.45 -13.82 -5.79
CA ARG A 41 -2.01 -13.58 -5.93
C ARG A 41 -1.66 -12.85 -7.21
N THR A 42 -2.27 -13.23 -8.34
CA THR A 42 -2.07 -12.53 -9.61
C THR A 42 -2.48 -11.07 -9.52
N TRP A 43 -3.61 -10.79 -8.88
CA TRP A 43 -4.07 -9.42 -8.65
C TRP A 43 -3.14 -8.61 -7.75
N GLU A 44 -2.73 -9.18 -6.63
CA GLU A 44 -1.79 -8.55 -5.70
C GLU A 44 -0.48 -8.19 -6.42
N ASN A 45 0.05 -9.12 -7.23
CA ASN A 45 1.25 -8.87 -8.03
C ASN A 45 1.06 -7.77 -9.07
N HIS A 46 -0.08 -7.73 -9.77
CA HIS A 46 -0.34 -6.67 -10.75
C HIS A 46 -0.51 -5.29 -10.10
N ILE A 47 -1.19 -5.22 -8.96
CA ILE A 47 -1.30 -3.98 -8.19
C ILE A 47 0.09 -3.54 -7.72
N HIS A 48 0.92 -4.45 -7.24
CA HIS A 48 2.29 -4.16 -6.83
C HIS A 48 3.13 -3.59 -8.01
N VAL A 49 3.19 -4.29 -9.15
CA VAL A 49 3.97 -3.85 -10.33
C VAL A 49 3.49 -2.52 -10.91
N LEU A 50 2.18 -2.24 -10.82
CA LEU A 50 1.63 -0.95 -11.22
C LEU A 50 2.03 0.15 -10.24
N THR A 51 1.97 -0.17 -8.95
CA THR A 51 2.28 0.76 -7.87
C THR A 51 3.74 1.20 -7.94
N GLU A 52 4.68 0.26 -8.13
CA GLU A 52 6.09 0.57 -8.39
C GLU A 52 6.26 1.45 -9.64
N ALA A 53 5.55 1.14 -10.73
CA ALA A 53 5.64 1.94 -11.95
C ALA A 53 5.09 3.37 -11.78
N VAL A 54 4.23 3.61 -10.79
CA VAL A 54 3.78 4.96 -10.42
C VAL A 54 4.81 5.64 -9.54
N ASP A 55 5.44 4.91 -8.62
CA ASP A 55 6.53 5.43 -7.79
C ASP A 55 7.71 5.89 -8.67
N ASP A 56 8.10 5.10 -9.68
CA ASP A 56 9.21 5.41 -10.60
C ASP A 56 9.07 6.76 -11.35
N ILE A 57 7.83 7.25 -11.51
CA ILE A 57 7.54 8.51 -12.22
C ILE A 57 7.14 9.65 -11.28
N THR A 58 7.00 9.37 -9.99
CA THR A 58 6.60 10.33 -8.97
C THR A 58 7.83 10.80 -8.22
N SER A 59 8.05 12.12 -8.14
CA SER A 59 9.16 12.66 -7.34
C SER A 59 9.00 12.27 -5.87
N ILE A 60 10.10 11.84 -5.24
CA ILE A 60 10.10 11.54 -3.81
C ILE A 60 9.70 12.78 -2.98
N ASP A 61 10.11 13.98 -3.40
CA ASP A 61 9.77 15.23 -2.69
C ASP A 61 8.25 15.47 -2.69
N ASP A 62 7.59 15.29 -3.83
CA ASP A 62 6.14 15.43 -3.96
C ASP A 62 5.42 14.36 -3.13
N PHE A 63 5.91 13.13 -3.18
CA PHE A 63 5.35 12.03 -2.40
C PHE A 63 5.45 12.27 -0.89
N LEU A 64 6.60 12.76 -0.41
CA LEU A 64 6.82 13.05 1.01
C LEU A 64 5.95 14.21 1.48
N ALA A 65 5.88 15.31 0.71
CA ALA A 65 5.07 16.48 1.06
C ALA A 65 3.58 16.13 1.17
N VAL A 66 3.05 15.35 0.23
CA VAL A 66 1.65 14.90 0.26
C VAL A 66 1.41 13.90 1.38
N SER A 67 2.38 13.02 1.65
CA SER A 67 2.28 12.05 2.75
C SER A 67 2.24 12.75 4.12
N GLU A 68 3.08 13.76 4.34
CA GLU A 68 3.07 14.58 5.55
C GLU A 68 1.71 15.25 5.77
N SER A 69 1.19 15.93 4.74
CA SER A 69 -0.12 16.60 4.81
C SER A 69 -1.24 15.62 5.19
N HIS A 70 -1.27 14.44 4.58
CA HIS A 70 -2.30 13.45 4.89
C HIS A 70 -2.12 12.80 6.27
N ILE A 71 -0.89 12.58 6.73
CA ILE A 71 -0.65 12.06 8.08
C ILE A 71 -1.16 13.06 9.12
N LEU A 72 -0.91 14.36 8.93
CA LEU A 72 -1.44 15.40 9.80
C LEU A 72 -2.97 15.44 9.80
N GLU A 73 -3.60 15.27 8.62
CA GLU A 73 -5.05 15.16 8.50
C GLU A 73 -5.59 13.93 9.26
N ASP A 74 -4.96 12.77 9.11
CA ASP A 74 -5.38 11.53 9.76
C ASP A 74 -5.16 11.61 11.29
N VAL A 75 -4.12 12.30 11.76
CA VAL A 75 -3.94 12.62 13.19
C VAL A 75 -5.09 13.48 13.71
N ASN A 76 -5.52 14.48 12.96
CA ASN A 76 -6.67 15.30 13.36
C ASN A 76 -7.97 14.46 13.43
N LYS A 77 -8.16 13.52 12.50
CA LYS A 77 -9.27 12.56 12.56
C LYS A 77 -9.20 11.68 13.81
N CYS A 78 -8.02 11.19 14.19
CA CYS A 78 -7.84 10.45 15.45
C CYS A 78 -8.25 11.30 16.67
N ILE A 79 -7.89 12.58 16.71
CA ILE A 79 -8.25 13.48 17.82
C ILE A 79 -9.78 13.65 17.91
N ILE A 80 -10.45 13.84 16.77
CA ILE A 80 -11.91 13.97 16.71
C ILE A 80 -12.58 12.66 17.15
N ALA A 81 -12.18 11.52 16.58
CA ALA A 81 -12.72 10.21 16.93
C ALA A 81 -12.54 9.88 18.43
N LEU A 82 -11.37 10.22 18.99
CA LEU A 82 -11.11 10.03 20.42
C LEU A 82 -12.03 10.90 21.29
N ARG A 83 -12.25 12.16 20.90
CA ARG A 83 -13.16 13.07 21.61
C ARG A 83 -14.60 12.57 21.57
N ASP A 84 -15.02 12.04 20.42
CA ASP A 84 -16.38 11.55 20.19
C ASP A 84 -16.59 10.13 20.74
N GLN A 85 -15.54 9.51 21.31
CA GLN A 85 -15.53 8.12 21.79
C GLN A 85 -15.88 7.11 20.68
N ASP A 86 -15.54 7.43 19.44
CA ASP A 86 -15.74 6.58 18.28
C ASP A 86 -14.50 5.69 18.06
N ALA A 87 -14.59 4.44 18.53
CA ALA A 87 -13.51 3.47 18.42
C ALA A 87 -13.29 3.00 16.97
N ASP A 88 -14.33 2.97 16.13
CA ASP A 88 -14.25 2.47 14.76
C ASP A 88 -13.51 3.46 13.87
N ASP A 89 -13.85 4.75 13.98
CA ASP A 89 -13.15 5.80 13.23
C ASP A 89 -11.74 6.06 13.77
N LEU A 90 -11.51 5.86 15.07
CA LEU A 90 -10.17 5.90 15.64
C LEU A 90 -9.27 4.79 15.06
N ASP A 91 -9.74 3.53 15.03
CA ASP A 91 -8.97 2.42 14.45
C ASP A 91 -8.72 2.63 12.95
N ARG A 92 -9.72 3.13 12.22
CA ARG A 92 -9.60 3.44 10.79
C ARG A 92 -8.55 4.52 10.52
N ALA A 93 -8.59 5.63 11.27
CA ALA A 93 -7.63 6.72 11.11
C ALA A 93 -6.22 6.28 11.52
N ALA A 94 -6.08 5.54 12.63
CA ALA A 94 -4.80 4.97 13.04
C ALA A 94 -4.27 3.95 12.02
N GLY A 95 -5.14 3.14 11.42
CA GLY A 95 -4.83 2.23 10.32
C GLY A 95 -4.29 2.97 9.09
N ALA A 96 -4.92 4.08 8.72
CA ALA A 96 -4.45 4.93 7.62
C ALA A 96 -3.05 5.51 7.90
N ILE A 97 -2.80 6.03 9.11
CA ILE A 97 -1.48 6.53 9.52
C ILE A 97 -0.42 5.42 9.39
N ARG A 98 -0.69 4.22 9.93
CA ARG A 98 0.22 3.07 9.83
C ARG A 98 0.51 2.72 8.37
N GLY A 99 -0.53 2.68 7.53
CA GLY A 99 -0.38 2.40 6.10
C GLY A 99 0.48 3.44 5.38
N ARG A 100 0.29 4.73 5.66
CA ARG A 100 1.11 5.81 5.08
C ARG A 100 2.55 5.77 5.58
N ALA A 101 2.77 5.57 6.88
CA ALA A 101 4.11 5.47 7.45
C ALA A 101 4.90 4.29 6.86
N ALA A 102 4.27 3.11 6.73
CA ALA A 102 4.87 1.96 6.06
C ALA A 102 5.22 2.25 4.59
N ARG A 103 4.36 3.00 3.89
CA ARG A 103 4.60 3.39 2.50
C ARG A 103 5.74 4.40 2.34
N VAL A 104 5.84 5.37 3.26
CA VAL A 104 6.98 6.30 3.35
C VAL A 104 8.28 5.53 3.55
N ALA A 105 8.30 4.61 4.52
CA ALA A 105 9.48 3.79 4.76
C ALA A 105 9.90 2.98 3.52
N HIS A 106 8.93 2.37 2.82
CA HIS A 106 9.20 1.59 1.61
C HIS A 106 9.79 2.44 0.47
N ILE A 107 9.16 3.57 0.15
CA ILE A 107 9.61 4.43 -0.96
C ILE A 107 10.96 5.07 -0.64
N VAL A 108 11.14 5.59 0.57
CA VAL A 108 12.43 6.20 0.97
C VAL A 108 13.54 5.16 0.96
N SER A 109 13.30 3.92 1.43
CA SER A 109 14.31 2.86 1.38
C SER A 109 14.68 2.51 -0.06
N GLY A 110 13.69 2.33 -0.94
CA GLY A 110 13.93 2.04 -2.35
C GLY A 110 14.65 3.17 -3.08
N GLU A 111 14.34 4.42 -2.74
CA GLU A 111 15.05 5.58 -3.29
C GLU A 111 16.52 5.59 -2.84
N MET A 112 16.80 5.30 -1.56
CA MET A 112 18.17 5.25 -1.03
C MET A 112 19.02 4.15 -1.67
N ASP A 113 18.42 3.06 -2.15
CA ASP A 113 19.12 2.00 -2.90
C ASP A 113 19.68 2.49 -4.25
N SER A 114 19.20 3.62 -4.76
CA SER A 114 19.72 4.25 -6.00
C SER A 114 20.98 5.10 -5.77
N TYR A 115 21.32 5.40 -4.52
CA TYR A 115 22.47 6.23 -4.14
C TYR A 115 23.67 5.37 -3.71
N GLU A 116 24.88 5.93 -3.81
CA GLU A 116 26.07 5.31 -3.24
C GLU A 116 25.96 5.26 -1.70
N PRO A 117 26.26 4.11 -1.05
CA PRO A 117 26.26 4.02 0.41
C PRO A 117 27.20 5.02 1.08
N GLY A 118 26.72 5.70 2.12
CA GLY A 118 27.53 6.65 2.88
C GLY A 118 26.73 7.42 3.93
N ALA A 119 27.32 8.46 4.49
CA ALA A 119 26.75 9.21 5.60
C ALA A 119 25.32 9.76 5.33
N TYR A 120 25.03 10.10 4.06
CA TYR A 120 23.70 10.55 3.65
C TYR A 120 22.66 9.42 3.74
N THR A 121 22.88 8.30 3.02
CA THR A 121 21.96 7.17 2.99
C THR A 121 21.81 6.53 4.37
N GLU A 122 22.89 6.43 5.14
CA GLU A 122 22.84 5.97 6.54
C GLU A 122 22.02 6.90 7.44
N GLY A 123 22.15 8.22 7.26
CA GLY A 123 21.38 9.22 8.00
C GLY A 123 19.88 9.12 7.72
N VAL A 124 19.51 8.95 6.45
CA VAL A 124 18.11 8.75 6.05
C VAL A 124 17.58 7.43 6.59
N MET A 125 18.30 6.32 6.39
CA MET A 125 17.86 4.99 6.82
C MET A 125 17.73 4.86 8.34
N ARG A 126 18.52 5.60 9.11
CA ARG A 126 18.33 5.68 10.57
C ARG A 126 16.94 6.21 10.94
N ASN A 127 16.46 7.25 10.26
CA ASN A 127 15.13 7.82 10.50
C ASN A 127 14.03 6.88 10.02
N VAL A 128 14.23 6.20 8.88
CA VAL A 128 13.32 5.16 8.41
C VAL A 128 13.20 4.03 9.44
N ASN A 129 14.32 3.59 10.03
CA ASN A 129 14.31 2.56 11.06
C ASN A 129 13.59 3.03 12.32
N PHE A 130 13.72 4.29 12.73
CA PHE A 130 12.92 4.82 13.85
C PHE A 130 11.43 4.80 13.56
N LEU A 131 11.02 5.08 12.32
CA LEU A 131 9.61 5.07 11.91
C LEU A 131 9.02 3.65 11.90
N THR A 132 9.83 2.63 11.62
CA THR A 132 9.38 1.24 11.46
C THR A 132 9.63 0.35 12.67
N SER A 133 10.49 0.75 13.59
CA SER A 133 10.77 0.02 14.83
C SER A 133 9.59 0.17 15.79
N THR A 134 8.66 -0.79 15.74
CA THR A 134 7.52 -0.93 16.67
C THR A 134 7.64 -2.24 17.44
#